data_AF-A0A960SZB3-F1
#
_entry.id   AF-A0A960SZB3-F1
#
_cell.length_a   1.000
_cell.length_b   1.000
_cell.length_c   1.000
_cell.angle_alpha   90.00
_cell.angle_beta   90.00
_cell.angle_gamma   90.00
#
_symmetry.space_group_name_H-M   'P 1'
#
loop_
_entity.id
_entity.type
_entity.pdbx_description
1 polymer ?
#
loop_
_entity_poly.entity_id
_entity_poly.type
_entity_poly.pdbx_seq_one_letter_code
_entity_poly.pdbx_strand_id
1 'polypeptide(L)' 'MIRIVSAFAAAVFAGLTASCCCTSDVKPPGLRPLPQFREIAPTPAPQVDYAK' A
#
# COMPACT_ATOMS: atom_id res chain seq x y z
N MET A 1 31.20 19.97 4.05
CA MET A 1 31.32 18.50 4.18
C MET A 1 30.57 17.96 5.39
N ILE A 2 30.77 18.50 6.61
CA ILE A 2 30.04 18.10 7.83
C ILE A 2 28.50 18.04 7.67
N ARG A 3 27.89 19.01 6.99
CA ARG A 3 26.42 19.04 6.80
C ARG A 3 25.88 17.87 5.97
N ILE A 4 26.68 17.37 5.03
CA ILE A 4 26.30 16.23 4.19
C ILE A 4 26.43 14.93 5.00
N VAL A 5 27.49 14.81 5.80
CA VAL A 5 27.72 13.66 6.68
C VAL A 5 26.61 13.56 7.74
N SER A 6 26.20 14.68 8.35
CA SER A 6 25.11 14.68 9.33
C SER A 6 23.75 14.33 8.70
N ALA A 7 23.49 14.76 7.47
CA ALA A 7 22.25 14.42 6.76
C ALA A 7 22.18 12.91 6.44
N PHE A 8 23.30 12.32 6.01
CA PHE A 8 23.39 10.87 5.80
C PHE A 8 23.20 10.08 7.10
N ALA A 9 23.85 10.49 8.18
CA ALA A 9 23.70 9.82 9.49
C ALA A 9 22.26 9.88 10.00
N ALA A 10 21.60 11.04 9.88
CA ALA A 10 20.20 11.19 10.27
C ALA A 10 19.25 10.34 9.41
N ALA A 11 19.47 10.27 8.10
CA ALA A 11 18.65 9.46 7.19
C ALA A 11 18.78 7.96 7.49
N VAL A 12 20.00 7.48 7.75
CA VAL A 12 20.23 6.07 8.12
C VAL A 12 19.57 5.74 9.45
N PHE A 13 19.71 6.62 10.46
CA PHE A 13 19.05 6.41 11.75
C PHE A 13 17.52 6.41 11.63
N ALA A 14 16.95 7.33 10.85
CA ALA A 14 15.51 7.38 10.62
C ALA A 14 14.98 6.14 9.89
N GLY A 15 15.73 5.60 8.93
CA GLY A 15 15.37 4.36 8.23
C GLY A 15 15.38 3.14 9.16
N LEU A 16 16.39 3.03 10.02
CA LEU A 16 16.51 1.92 10.97
C LEU A 16 15.41 1.96 12.06
N THR A 17 15.08 3.14 12.58
CA THR A 17 14.00 3.29 13.57
C THR A 17 12.62 3.04 12.97
N ALA A 18 12.38 3.50 11.73
CA ALA A 18 11.14 3.20 11.00
C ALA A 18 11.01 1.70 10.71
N SER A 19 12.09 1.02 10.35
CA SER A 19 12.06 -0.43 10.14
C SER A 19 11.75 -1.20 11.44
N CYS A 20 12.25 -0.76 12.59
CA CYS A 20 12.05 -1.44 13.87
C CYS A 20 10.63 -1.23 14.45
N CYS A 21 10.02 -0.06 14.21
CA CYS A 21 8.72 0.28 14.81
C CYS A 21 7.53 0.15 13.85
N CYS A 22 7.73 0.26 12.53
CA CYS A 22 6.64 0.19 11.56
C CYS A 22 6.48 -1.19 10.92
N THR A 23 7.51 -2.05 11.00
CA THR A 23 7.36 -3.47 10.69
C THR A 23 6.95 -4.17 11.99
N SER A 24 5.65 -4.22 12.24
CA SER A 24 5.14 -5.04 13.33
C SER A 24 5.38 -6.50 12.94
N ASP A 25 6.40 -7.13 13.52
CA ASP A 25 6.70 -8.57 13.39
C ASP A 25 5.56 -9.44 13.97
N VAL A 26 4.61 -8.82 14.68
CA VAL A 26 3.38 -9.46 15.12
C VAL A 26 2.59 -9.91 13.90
N LYS A 27 2.48 -11.24 13.76
CA LYS A 27 1.65 -11.91 12.76
C LYS A 27 0.30 -11.19 12.63
N PRO A 28 -0.08 -10.74 11.42
CA PRO A 28 -1.34 -10.04 11.23
C PRO A 28 -2.49 -10.93 11.73
N PRO A 29 -3.52 -10.34 12.36
CA PRO A 29 -4.68 -11.10 12.81
C PRO A 29 -5.29 -11.84 11.61
N GLY A 30 -5.81 -13.04 11.87
CA GLY A 30 -6.45 -13.84 10.82
C GLY A 30 -7.54 -13.04 10.11
N LEU A 31 -7.39 -12.87 8.80
CA LEU A 31 -8.40 -12.21 7.97
C LEU A 31 -9.68 -13.06 7.99
N ARG A 32 -10.83 -12.39 8.10
CA ARG A 32 -12.12 -13.05 7.87
C ARG A 32 -12.15 -13.56 6.42
N PRO A 33 -12.79 -14.70 6.15
CA PRO A 33 -12.90 -15.20 4.78
C PRO A 33 -13.55 -14.13 3.90
N LEU A 34 -12.95 -13.87 2.73
CA LEU A 34 -13.53 -12.96 1.75
C LEU A 34 -14.88 -13.54 1.29
N PRO A 35 -15.92 -12.70 1.16
CA PRO A 35 -17.17 -13.14 0.55
C PRO A 35 -16.89 -13.64 -0.87
N GLN A 36 -17.46 -14.79 -1.21
CA GLN A 36 -17.42 -15.30 -2.57
C GLN A 36 -18.34 -14.41 -3.41
N PHE A 37 -17.76 -13.53 -4.23
CA PHE A 37 -18.52 -12.76 -5.20
C PHE A 37 -19.06 -13.72 -6.25
N ARG A 38 -20.39 -13.77 -6.41
CA ARG A 38 -20.97 -14.43 -7.57
C ARG A 38 -20.72 -13.53 -8.78
N GLU A 39 -20.12 -14.08 -9.83
CA GLU A 39 -20.05 -13.42 -11.13
C GLU A 39 -21.46 -13.03 -11.56
N ILE A 40 -21.70 -11.72 -11.63
CA ILE A 40 -22.90 -11.20 -12.27
C ILE A 40 -22.66 -11.41 -13.76
N ALA A 41 -23.57 -12.12 -14.42
CA ALA A 41 -23.52 -12.29 -15.87
C ALA A 41 -23.29 -10.90 -16.52
N PRO A 42 -22.40 -10.78 -17.51
CA PRO A 42 -22.03 -9.49 -18.08
C PRO A 42 -23.29 -8.81 -18.61
N THR A 43 -23.76 -7.79 -17.88
CA THR A 43 -24.77 -6.87 -18.37
C THR A 43 -24.12 -6.08 -19.51
N PRO A 44 -24.76 -5.98 -20.69
CA PRO A 44 -24.21 -5.20 -21.79
C PRO A 44 -23.99 -3.75 -21.31
N ALA A 45 -22.75 -3.28 -21.44
CA ALA A 45 -22.40 -1.92 -21.07
C ALA A 45 -23.26 -0.92 -21.86
N PRO A 46 -23.77 0.16 -21.23
CA PRO A 46 -24.51 1.18 -21.96
C PRO A 46 -23.58 1.82 -23.00
N GLN A 47 -23.93 1.66 -24.29
CA GLN A 47 -23.27 2.37 -25.39
C GLN A 47 -23.60 3.86 -25.23
N VAL A 48 -22.60 4.66 -24.86
CA VAL A 48 -22.72 6.11 -24.87
C VAL A 48 -22.33 6.58 -26.27
N ASP A 49 -23.34 6.88 -27.09
CA ASP A 49 -23.13 7.54 -28.37
C ASP A 49 -22.78 9.01 -28.13
N TYR A 50 -21.49 9.34 -28.30
CA TYR A 50 -21.05 10.72 -28.32
C TYR A 50 -21.38 11.31 -29.69
N ALA A 51 -22.48 12.05 -29.76
CA ALA A 51 -22.76 12.92 -30.91
C ALA A 51 -21.64 13.96 -31.02
N LYS A 52 -20.98 13.97 -32.18
CA LYS A 52 -19.82 14.81 -32.51
C LYS A 52 -20.17 16.29 -32.62
#